data_AF-A0A3C2EE26-F1
#
_entry.id   AF-A0A3C2EE26-F1
#
_cell.length_a   1.000
_cell.length_b   1.000
_cell.length_c   1.000
_cell.angle_alpha   90.00
_cell.angle_beta   90.00
_cell.angle_gamma   90.00
#
_symmetry.space_group_name_H-M   'P 1'
#
loop_
_entity.id
_entity.type
_entity.pdbx_description
1 polymer ?
#
loop_
_entity_poly.entity_id
_entity_poly.type
_entity_poly.pdbx_seq_one_letter_code
_entity_poly.pdbx_strand_id
1 'polypeptide(L)'
;MIMRILHLLLALMLFSSCSAFRKTEEMNPQKQDETITLDITQKLRLLNGVKTEKLEVCPSQFANAFVLMVEQPIDHFHPEMGKFWQKVYLNHKDENKPVILSLNGYSVPFNGYISELVPVLDANFIHVEHRYFGDSKPESMDYKYLDIQQSAMDHHRIVQILKRIYKGKWISEGISKGGQTVAFHRRFYPDEVDASIPYVAPINAAREDKRLISFLDQVGSEECRANVLEFQRAVLSDYDAAFELFRQKSISRSYVFPMGMKRAFELSVMEFEFAYWQWSGGEACDSLPGIGNSTEELVDALFAIDAPSFFNKKDMEYFFPFFYQAYAEIGMYGYSVDSLKNHLREYNTYVDNYNTFIPENIDIIFNQSALAEVNEYLSGADRFIFIYGENDAWSATAFVADNVRTNSVTLFQKGGSHMTRIRTLSGDQKKIIYQKLRDWLGVEIREVL
;
A
#
# COMPACT_ATOMS: atom_id res chain seq x y z
N MET A 1 -33.31 2.08 4.00
CA MET A 1 -32.78 0.84 3.38
C MET A 1 -31.29 0.99 3.15
N ILE A 2 -30.55 1.23 4.24
CA ILE A 2 -29.09 1.31 4.31
C ILE A 2 -28.79 0.75 5.71
N MET A 3 -28.57 -0.57 5.76
CA MET A 3 -28.24 -1.25 7.00
C MET A 3 -27.60 -2.59 6.62
N ARG A 4 -26.28 -2.69 6.83
CA ARG A 4 -25.54 -3.89 7.27
C ARG A 4 -24.05 -3.74 6.96
N ILE A 5 -23.32 -3.14 7.89
CA ILE A 5 -21.97 -3.59 8.24
C ILE A 5 -21.96 -3.72 9.76
N LEU A 6 -22.06 -4.95 10.25
CA LEU A 6 -21.73 -5.27 11.64
C LEU A 6 -20.91 -6.55 11.64
N HIS A 7 -19.78 -6.49 12.34
CA HIS A 7 -18.94 -7.65 12.67
C HIS A 7 -19.67 -8.59 13.63
N LEU A 8 -19.43 -9.91 13.52
CA LEU A 8 -19.17 -10.76 14.68
C LEU A 8 -18.50 -12.08 14.28
N LEU A 9 -17.42 -12.41 14.99
CA LEU A 9 -16.87 -13.75 15.16
C LEU A 9 -17.87 -14.62 15.92
N LEU A 10 -18.07 -15.87 15.50
CA LEU A 10 -18.15 -16.99 16.44
C LEU A 10 -17.78 -18.31 15.74
N ALA A 11 -16.89 -19.04 16.39
CA ALA A 11 -16.41 -20.35 16.02
C ALA A 11 -17.54 -21.41 16.10
N LEU A 12 -17.56 -22.33 15.13
CA LEU A 12 -18.04 -23.68 15.36
C LEU A 12 -17.12 -24.66 14.65
N MET A 13 -16.50 -25.51 15.48
CA MET A 13 -15.67 -26.62 15.10
C MET A 13 -16.47 -27.63 14.27
N LEU A 14 -15.95 -28.00 13.11
CA LEU A 14 -16.18 -29.30 12.50
C LEU A 14 -14.80 -29.88 12.19
N PHE A 15 -14.25 -30.58 13.19
CA PHE A 15 -13.10 -31.46 13.00
C PHE A 15 -13.54 -32.65 12.14
N SER A 16 -13.22 -32.63 10.86
CA SER A 16 -13.15 -33.86 10.07
C SER A 16 -11.76 -34.48 10.28
N SER A 17 -11.67 -35.36 11.26
CA SER A 17 -10.50 -36.20 11.50
C SER A 17 -10.35 -37.21 10.36
N CYS A 18 -9.27 -37.11 9.58
CA CYS A 18 -8.88 -38.17 8.66
C CYS A 18 -7.69 -38.93 9.27
N SER A 19 -7.95 -40.16 9.69
CA SER A 19 -7.01 -41.08 10.30
C SER A 19 -5.97 -41.58 9.30
N ALA A 20 -4.73 -41.74 9.78
CA ALA A 20 -3.59 -42.22 9.03
C ALA A 20 -3.69 -43.73 8.73
N PHE A 21 -3.49 -44.10 7.47
CA PHE A 21 -3.05 -45.44 7.07
C PHE A 21 -1.63 -45.34 6.53
N ARG A 22 -0.66 -45.87 7.29
CA ARG A 22 0.70 -46.10 6.81
C ARG A 22 0.72 -47.46 6.12
N LYS A 23 0.96 -47.49 4.81
CA LYS A 23 1.47 -48.68 4.12
C LYS A 23 2.97 -48.49 3.92
N THR A 24 3.74 -49.44 4.42
CA THR A 24 5.16 -49.63 4.11
C THR A 24 5.27 -50.37 2.79
N GLU A 25 5.91 -49.77 1.79
CA GLU A 25 6.39 -50.45 0.59
C GLU A 25 7.91 -50.59 0.65
N GLU A 26 8.38 -51.80 0.38
CA GLU A 26 9.78 -52.18 0.26
C GLU A 26 10.36 -51.65 -1.05
N MET A 27 11.50 -50.95 -0.97
CA MET A 27 12.26 -50.50 -2.15
C MET A 27 13.30 -51.54 -2.57
N ASN A 28 13.23 -51.94 -3.83
CA ASN A 28 14.26 -52.67 -4.56
C ASN A 28 15.15 -51.65 -5.32
N PRO A 29 16.49 -51.65 -5.20
CA PRO A 29 17.31 -50.59 -5.80
C PRO A 29 17.72 -50.93 -7.24
N GLN A 30 17.15 -50.22 -8.21
CA GLN A 30 17.78 -50.04 -9.52
C GLN A 30 18.44 -48.66 -9.56
N LYS A 31 19.78 -48.67 -9.68
CA LYS A 31 20.61 -47.48 -9.92
C LYS A 31 20.27 -46.88 -11.28
N GLN A 32 19.61 -45.74 -11.25
CA GLN A 32 19.59 -44.78 -12.35
C GLN A 32 20.50 -43.62 -11.95
N ASP A 33 21.33 -43.19 -12.88
CA ASP A 33 22.23 -42.04 -12.73
C ASP A 33 21.36 -40.76 -12.70
N GLU A 34 20.77 -40.48 -11.53
CA GLU A 34 19.90 -39.34 -11.30
C GLU A 34 20.75 -38.08 -11.15
N THR A 35 20.69 -37.18 -12.13
CA THR A 35 20.93 -35.76 -11.88
C THR A 35 20.03 -35.34 -10.72
N ILE A 36 20.62 -35.14 -9.53
CA ILE A 36 19.89 -34.77 -8.31
C ILE A 36 19.20 -33.42 -8.58
N THR A 37 17.91 -33.48 -8.93
CA THR A 37 17.10 -32.29 -9.13
C THR A 37 16.54 -31.91 -7.76
N LEU A 38 17.12 -30.87 -7.17
CA LEU A 38 16.69 -30.38 -5.86
C LEU A 38 15.26 -29.85 -5.94
N ASP A 39 14.44 -30.16 -4.92
CA ASP A 39 13.12 -29.56 -4.78
C ASP A 39 13.22 -28.09 -4.35
N ILE A 40 12.11 -27.34 -4.44
CA ILE A 40 12.09 -25.91 -4.08
C ILE A 40 12.49 -25.65 -2.62
N THR A 41 12.14 -26.53 -1.69
CA THR A 41 12.48 -26.38 -0.27
C THR A 41 14.00 -26.53 -0.06
N GLN A 42 14.61 -27.50 -0.73
CA GLN A 42 16.06 -27.73 -0.73
C GLN A 42 16.79 -26.55 -1.37
N LYS A 43 16.31 -26.05 -2.52
CA LYS A 43 16.89 -24.88 -3.20
C LYS A 43 16.87 -23.63 -2.31
N LEU A 44 15.74 -23.34 -1.66
CA LEU A 44 15.62 -22.20 -0.73
C LEU A 44 16.57 -22.30 0.45
N ARG A 45 16.77 -23.50 1.01
CA ARG A 45 17.70 -23.74 2.13
C ARG A 45 19.17 -23.54 1.76
N LEU A 46 19.51 -23.62 0.47
CA LEU A 46 20.87 -23.39 -0.03
C LEU A 46 21.15 -21.91 -0.34
N LEU A 47 20.16 -21.03 -0.21
CA LEU A 47 20.36 -19.59 -0.42
C LEU A 47 21.06 -18.97 0.80
N ASN A 48 22.25 -18.39 0.56
CA ASN A 48 23.00 -17.69 1.60
C ASN A 48 22.21 -16.48 2.13
N GLY A 49 22.16 -16.33 3.45
CA GLY A 49 21.48 -15.21 4.10
C GLY A 49 19.96 -15.32 4.06
N VAL A 50 19.40 -16.52 3.89
CA VAL A 50 17.96 -16.76 3.88
C VAL A 50 17.61 -17.81 4.92
N LYS A 51 16.72 -17.46 5.86
CA LYS A 51 15.99 -18.46 6.66
C LYS A 51 14.66 -18.72 5.98
N THR A 52 14.23 -19.98 5.99
CA THR A 52 13.02 -20.41 5.28
C THR A 52 12.20 -21.32 6.18
N GLU A 53 10.91 -21.02 6.28
CA GLU A 53 9.91 -21.85 6.91
C GLU A 53 8.79 -22.14 5.91
N LYS A 54 8.37 -23.41 5.83
CA LYS A 54 7.27 -23.84 4.96
C LYS A 54 5.95 -23.56 5.64
N LEU A 55 5.02 -22.96 4.89
CA LEU A 55 3.67 -22.64 5.34
C LEU A 55 2.66 -23.64 4.79
N GLU A 56 1.47 -23.63 5.37
CA GLU A 56 0.30 -24.22 4.72
C GLU A 56 -0.01 -23.44 3.43
N VAL A 57 -0.37 -24.18 2.37
CA VAL A 57 -0.72 -23.60 1.08
C VAL A 57 -2.14 -23.05 1.16
N CYS A 58 -2.26 -21.72 1.08
CA CYS A 58 -3.54 -21.05 0.94
C CYS A 58 -3.32 -19.79 0.08
N PRO A 59 -3.91 -19.68 -1.13
CA PRO A 59 -4.86 -20.59 -1.79
C PRO A 59 -4.21 -21.81 -2.47
N SER A 60 -5.01 -22.85 -2.75
CA SER A 60 -4.57 -24.16 -3.30
C SER A 60 -3.98 -24.13 -4.72
N GLN A 61 -3.96 -22.98 -5.38
CA GLN A 61 -3.40 -22.80 -6.72
C GLN A 61 -1.86 -22.79 -6.78
N PHE A 62 -1.20 -22.77 -5.61
CA PHE A 62 0.25 -22.84 -5.48
C PHE A 62 0.68 -24.25 -5.08
N ALA A 63 1.88 -24.66 -5.49
CA ALA A 63 2.43 -25.95 -5.10
C ALA A 63 3.00 -25.91 -3.68
N ASN A 64 3.61 -24.79 -3.29
CA ASN A 64 4.19 -24.60 -1.97
C ASN A 64 4.09 -23.13 -1.54
N ALA A 65 4.04 -22.88 -0.24
CA ALA A 65 4.12 -21.54 0.35
C ALA A 65 5.22 -21.51 1.41
N PHE A 66 5.91 -20.37 1.54
CA PHE A 66 7.01 -20.17 2.46
C PHE A 66 6.98 -18.75 3.03
N VAL A 67 7.48 -18.61 4.26
CA VAL A 67 8.02 -17.35 4.77
C VAL A 67 9.54 -17.43 4.72
N LEU A 68 10.14 -16.41 4.12
CA LEU A 68 11.57 -16.22 4.03
C LEU A 68 11.94 -15.03 4.92
N MET A 69 12.99 -15.18 5.70
CA MET A 69 13.67 -14.06 6.36
C MET A 69 15.00 -13.85 5.64
N VAL A 70 15.08 -12.78 4.85
CA VAL A 70 16.26 -12.42 4.05
C VAL A 70 17.12 -11.44 4.85
N GLU A 71 18.39 -11.77 5.06
CA GLU A 71 19.33 -10.92 5.77
C GLU A 71 19.66 -9.68 4.93
N GLN A 72 19.39 -8.49 5.47
CA GLN A 72 19.68 -7.19 4.86
C GLN A 72 20.68 -6.40 5.71
N PRO A 73 21.61 -5.63 5.10
CA PRO A 73 22.31 -4.56 5.79
C PRO A 73 21.34 -3.50 6.33
N ILE A 74 21.63 -2.95 7.50
CA ILE A 74 20.91 -1.75 7.97
C ILE A 74 21.22 -0.58 7.01
N ASP A 75 22.50 -0.42 6.67
CA ASP A 75 23.01 0.49 5.66
C ASP A 75 23.71 -0.31 4.56
N HIS A 76 23.20 -0.24 3.32
CA HIS A 76 23.80 -0.94 2.19
C HIS A 76 25.13 -0.33 1.72
N PHE A 77 25.41 0.93 2.05
CA PHE A 77 26.72 1.55 1.78
C PHE A 77 27.78 1.16 2.81
N HIS A 78 27.34 0.76 4.01
CA HIS A 78 28.19 0.33 5.12
C HIS A 78 27.68 -0.97 5.75
N PRO A 79 27.78 -2.13 5.07
CA PRO A 79 27.21 -3.39 5.53
C PRO A 79 27.78 -3.92 6.85
N GLU A 80 28.93 -3.41 7.28
CA GLU A 80 29.56 -3.67 8.57
C GLU A 80 28.78 -3.07 9.75
N MET A 81 27.91 -2.09 9.53
CA MET A 81 27.15 -1.39 10.59
C MET A 81 26.01 -2.20 11.20
N GLY A 82 25.82 -3.43 10.75
CA GLY A 82 24.83 -4.34 11.28
C GLY A 82 23.79 -4.73 10.22
N LYS A 83 22.93 -5.65 10.64
CA LYS A 83 22.00 -6.34 9.75
C LYS A 83 20.66 -6.53 10.43
N PHE A 84 19.62 -6.74 9.63
CA PHE A 84 18.31 -7.15 10.09
C PHE A 84 17.72 -8.22 9.16
N TRP A 85 16.63 -8.83 9.60
CA TRP A 85 15.90 -9.82 8.80
C TRP A 85 14.70 -9.15 8.15
N GLN A 86 14.61 -9.19 6.83
CA GLN A 86 13.45 -8.72 6.08
C GLN A 86 12.56 -9.90 5.70
N LYS A 87 11.27 -9.79 6.02
CA LYS A 87 10.28 -10.83 5.78
C LYS A 87 9.76 -10.78 4.34
N VAL A 88 9.68 -11.95 3.74
CA VAL A 88 9.16 -12.15 2.37
C VAL A 88 8.26 -13.39 2.38
N TYR A 89 7.03 -13.26 1.93
CA TYR A 89 6.22 -14.43 1.61
C TYR A 89 6.46 -14.86 0.17
N LEU A 90 6.65 -16.16 -0.03
CA LEU A 90 6.81 -16.78 -1.33
C LEU A 90 5.75 -17.85 -1.53
N ASN A 91 4.88 -17.64 -2.51
CA ASN A 91 3.92 -18.61 -3.00
C ASN A 91 4.44 -19.17 -4.32
N HIS A 92 5.01 -20.37 -4.24
CA HIS A 92 5.67 -21.05 -5.34
C HIS A 92 4.66 -21.87 -6.13
N LYS A 93 4.67 -21.66 -7.45
CA LYS A 93 3.88 -22.43 -8.42
C LYS A 93 4.76 -23.40 -9.20
N ASP A 94 5.75 -22.87 -9.91
CA ASP A 94 6.73 -23.63 -10.69
C ASP A 94 7.91 -22.71 -11.07
N GLU A 95 9.13 -23.23 -11.17
CA GLU A 95 10.35 -22.44 -11.42
C GLU A 95 10.40 -21.76 -12.79
N ASN A 96 9.69 -22.30 -13.78
CA ASN A 96 9.66 -21.81 -15.15
C ASN A 96 8.54 -20.80 -15.40
N LYS A 97 7.67 -20.57 -14.41
CA LYS A 97 6.58 -19.60 -14.52
C LYS A 97 7.06 -18.18 -14.24
N PRO A 98 6.33 -17.16 -14.74
CA PRO A 98 6.59 -15.77 -14.35
C PRO A 98 6.55 -15.59 -12.83
N VAL A 99 7.12 -14.49 -12.37
CA VAL A 99 7.15 -14.08 -10.97
C VAL A 99 6.52 -12.71 -10.83
N ILE A 100 5.50 -12.60 -9.98
CA ILE A 100 4.96 -11.32 -9.54
C ILE A 100 5.61 -10.97 -8.21
N LEU A 101 6.35 -9.88 -8.19
CA LEU A 101 6.99 -9.27 -7.04
C LEU A 101 6.13 -8.11 -6.53
N SER A 102 5.33 -8.37 -5.51
CA SER A 102 4.56 -7.34 -4.83
C SER A 102 5.42 -6.68 -3.75
N LEU A 103 5.77 -5.42 -3.98
CA LEU A 103 6.52 -4.59 -3.05
C LEU A 103 5.53 -3.82 -2.18
N ASN A 104 5.46 -4.18 -0.89
CA ASN A 104 4.59 -3.46 0.02
C ASN A 104 5.23 -2.15 0.49
N GLY A 105 4.40 -1.18 0.87
CA GLY A 105 4.85 0.06 1.52
C GLY A 105 4.99 -0.06 3.05
N TYR A 106 4.40 -1.11 3.63
CA TYR A 106 4.18 -1.25 5.08
C TYR A 106 4.47 -2.69 5.56
N SER A 107 3.81 -3.12 6.64
CA SER A 107 3.87 -4.50 7.16
C SER A 107 3.05 -5.48 6.31
N VAL A 108 3.48 -6.74 6.26
CA VAL A 108 2.76 -7.87 5.66
C VAL A 108 2.55 -8.91 6.76
N PRO A 109 1.51 -8.77 7.61
CA PRO A 109 1.37 -9.59 8.82
C PRO A 109 1.00 -11.05 8.55
N PHE A 110 0.40 -11.37 7.40
CA PHE A 110 0.00 -12.72 7.02
C PHE A 110 0.08 -12.94 5.51
N ASN A 111 0.26 -14.20 5.09
CA ASN A 111 0.30 -14.61 3.69
C ASN A 111 -1.11 -14.80 3.11
N GLY A 112 -1.94 -13.76 3.11
CA GLY A 112 -3.35 -13.84 2.65
C GLY A 112 -3.66 -13.02 1.40
N TYR A 113 -2.82 -12.04 1.06
CA TYR A 113 -2.97 -11.25 -0.15
C TYR A 113 -2.32 -11.96 -1.33
N ILE A 114 -3.04 -12.07 -2.44
CA ILE A 114 -2.55 -12.58 -3.72
C ILE A 114 -2.95 -11.57 -4.82
N SER A 115 -2.00 -11.20 -5.68
CA SER A 115 -2.24 -10.30 -6.80
C SER A 115 -3.31 -10.80 -7.77
N GLU A 116 -4.09 -9.88 -8.34
CA GLU A 116 -4.99 -10.16 -9.45
C GLU A 116 -4.26 -10.63 -10.73
N LEU A 117 -2.95 -10.35 -10.84
CA LEU A 117 -2.12 -10.80 -11.96
C LEU A 117 -1.75 -12.29 -11.87
N VAL A 118 -1.80 -12.91 -10.69
CA VAL A 118 -1.43 -14.32 -10.52
C VAL A 118 -2.27 -15.26 -11.40
N PRO A 119 -3.62 -15.19 -11.39
CA PRO A 119 -4.42 -16.02 -12.30
C PRO A 119 -4.24 -15.62 -13.77
N VAL A 120 -3.94 -14.35 -14.07
CA VAL A 120 -3.74 -13.84 -15.43
C VAL A 120 -2.45 -14.39 -16.06
N LEU A 121 -1.36 -14.44 -15.29
CA LEU A 121 -0.02 -14.82 -15.76
C LEU A 121 0.39 -16.25 -15.40
N ASP A 122 -0.46 -16.97 -14.64
CA ASP A 122 -0.15 -18.29 -14.10
C ASP A 122 1.18 -18.30 -13.31
N ALA A 123 1.39 -17.27 -12.49
CA ALA A 123 2.70 -16.91 -11.95
C ALA A 123 2.97 -17.41 -10.51
N ASN A 124 4.26 -17.45 -10.14
CA ASN A 124 4.68 -17.39 -8.74
C ASN A 124 4.36 -16.02 -8.15
N PHE A 125 4.17 -15.95 -6.84
CA PHE A 125 3.87 -14.70 -6.16
C PHE A 125 4.78 -14.49 -4.96
N ILE A 126 5.41 -13.32 -4.90
CA ILE A 126 6.30 -12.88 -3.83
C ILE A 126 5.70 -11.61 -3.24
N HIS A 127 5.57 -11.54 -1.91
CA HIS A 127 5.11 -10.35 -1.21
C HIS A 127 6.16 -9.92 -0.19
N VAL A 128 6.75 -8.76 -0.41
CA VAL A 128 7.89 -8.25 0.37
C VAL A 128 7.39 -7.26 1.41
N GLU A 129 7.75 -7.48 2.67
CA GLU A 129 7.52 -6.53 3.74
C GLU A 129 8.57 -5.41 3.71
N HIS A 130 8.13 -4.17 3.90
CA HIS A 130 9.01 -3.01 3.82
C HIS A 130 9.91 -2.90 5.04
N ARG A 131 11.16 -2.42 4.88
CA ARG A 131 12.04 -2.10 6.02
C ARG A 131 11.35 -1.18 7.02
N TYR A 132 11.65 -1.36 8.30
CA TYR A 132 11.08 -0.65 9.47
C TYR A 132 9.61 -0.95 9.77
N PHE A 133 8.98 -1.90 9.08
CA PHE A 133 7.61 -2.34 9.37
C PHE A 133 7.56 -3.81 9.80
N GLY A 134 6.56 -4.14 10.62
CA GLY A 134 6.26 -5.52 11.02
C GLY A 134 7.48 -6.23 11.63
N ASP A 135 7.86 -7.33 11.00
CA ASP A 135 9.00 -8.17 11.40
C ASP A 135 10.30 -7.74 10.70
N SER A 136 10.22 -6.79 9.78
CA SER A 136 11.31 -6.32 8.92
C SER A 136 11.99 -5.07 9.46
N LYS A 137 12.43 -5.11 10.71
CA LYS A 137 13.00 -3.95 11.41
C LYS A 137 14.40 -4.24 11.98
N PRO A 138 15.33 -3.27 11.89
CA PRO A 138 16.55 -3.30 12.69
C PRO A 138 16.25 -3.32 14.20
N GLU A 139 17.20 -3.79 15.00
CA GLU A 139 17.07 -3.80 16.46
C GLU A 139 16.99 -2.37 17.03
N SER A 140 17.78 -1.45 16.47
CA SER A 140 17.70 -0.02 16.75
C SER A 140 16.91 0.71 15.65
N MET A 141 15.84 1.40 16.02
CA MET A 141 14.98 2.15 15.10
C MET A 141 15.56 3.51 14.74
N ASP A 142 16.81 3.54 14.23
CA ASP A 142 17.40 4.73 13.64
C ASP A 142 16.82 4.95 12.24
N TYR A 143 15.83 5.83 12.12
CA TYR A 143 15.08 6.05 10.89
C TYR A 143 15.88 6.73 9.78
N LYS A 144 17.11 7.20 10.01
CA LYS A 144 17.91 7.83 8.95
C LYS A 144 18.25 6.89 7.78
N TYR A 145 18.16 5.57 8.00
CA TYR A 145 18.30 4.56 6.93
C TYR A 145 16.94 4.13 6.35
N LEU A 146 15.84 4.73 6.78
CA LEU A 146 14.53 4.57 6.14
C LEU A 146 14.41 5.59 5.00
N ASP A 147 15.09 5.27 3.90
CA ASP A 147 15.08 6.08 2.70
C ASP A 147 14.75 5.25 1.44
N ILE A 148 14.45 5.96 0.35
CA ILE A 148 14.08 5.42 -0.96
C ILE A 148 15.20 4.50 -1.49
N GLN A 149 16.47 4.91 -1.37
CA GLN A 149 17.57 4.18 -1.97
C GLN A 149 17.88 2.88 -1.21
N GLN A 150 17.95 2.93 0.12
CA GLN A 150 18.15 1.76 0.98
C GLN A 150 17.03 0.74 0.80
N SER A 151 15.77 1.20 0.73
CA SER A 151 14.63 0.31 0.46
C SER A 151 14.68 -0.30 -0.95
N ALA A 152 15.12 0.45 -1.97
CA ALA A 152 15.35 -0.11 -3.30
C ALA A 152 16.47 -1.17 -3.30
N MET A 153 17.56 -0.95 -2.54
CA MET A 153 18.67 -1.89 -2.40
C MET A 153 18.27 -3.17 -1.65
N ASP A 154 17.37 -3.07 -0.66
CA ASP A 154 16.74 -4.23 -0.02
C ASP A 154 16.01 -5.10 -1.05
N HIS A 155 15.14 -4.47 -1.86
CA HIS A 155 14.36 -5.16 -2.89
C HIS A 155 15.26 -5.80 -3.94
N HIS A 156 16.28 -5.07 -4.41
CA HIS A 156 17.29 -5.59 -5.34
C HIS A 156 17.95 -6.86 -4.81
N ARG A 157 18.39 -6.86 -3.54
CA ARG A 157 19.01 -8.03 -2.93
C ARG A 157 18.07 -9.24 -2.92
N ILE A 158 16.79 -9.04 -2.57
CA ILE A 158 15.77 -10.09 -2.60
C ILE A 158 15.62 -10.66 -4.02
N VAL A 159 15.52 -9.78 -5.02
CA VAL A 159 15.40 -10.18 -6.42
C VAL A 159 16.62 -10.97 -6.88
N GLN A 160 17.84 -10.51 -6.59
CA GLN A 160 19.08 -11.20 -6.95
C GLN A 160 19.19 -12.59 -6.32
N ILE A 161 18.76 -12.74 -5.07
CA ILE A 161 18.72 -14.03 -4.38
C ILE A 161 17.73 -14.97 -5.07
N LEU A 162 16.50 -14.53 -5.30
CA LEU A 162 15.43 -15.38 -5.80
C LEU A 162 15.54 -15.66 -7.31
N LYS A 163 16.16 -14.78 -8.10
CA LYS A 163 16.53 -15.03 -9.50
C LYS A 163 17.53 -16.17 -9.68
N ARG A 164 18.18 -16.65 -8.61
CA ARG A 164 18.98 -17.89 -8.68
C ARG A 164 18.09 -19.10 -8.96
N ILE A 165 16.84 -19.08 -8.49
CA ILE A 165 15.85 -20.12 -8.68
C ILE A 165 14.94 -19.79 -9.88
N TYR A 166 14.35 -18.60 -9.90
CA TYR A 166 13.34 -18.23 -10.91
C TYR A 166 13.97 -17.51 -12.10
N LYS A 167 13.94 -18.17 -13.27
CA LYS A 167 14.50 -17.65 -14.53
C LYS A 167 13.45 -17.09 -15.49
N GLY A 168 12.17 -17.23 -15.16
CA GLY A 168 11.06 -16.68 -15.91
C GLY A 168 11.00 -15.15 -15.86
N LYS A 169 9.95 -14.59 -16.46
CA LYS A 169 9.69 -13.15 -16.50
C LYS A 169 9.33 -12.60 -15.12
N TRP A 170 9.78 -11.40 -14.80
CA TRP A 170 9.52 -10.73 -13.52
C TRP A 170 8.66 -9.49 -13.72
N ILE A 171 7.63 -9.36 -12.89
CA ILE A 171 6.72 -8.21 -12.87
C ILE A 171 6.75 -7.64 -11.46
N SER A 172 7.03 -6.35 -11.29
CA SER A 172 6.86 -5.69 -10.00
C SER A 172 5.51 -5.00 -9.91
N GLU A 173 4.86 -5.09 -8.76
CA GLU A 173 3.64 -4.36 -8.48
C GLU A 173 3.60 -3.86 -7.03
N GLY A 174 2.69 -2.95 -6.75
CA GLY A 174 2.49 -2.42 -5.41
C GLY A 174 1.36 -1.42 -5.40
N ILE A 175 0.72 -1.26 -4.24
CA ILE A 175 -0.45 -0.38 -4.07
C ILE A 175 -0.06 0.80 -3.19
N SER A 176 -0.48 2.01 -3.57
CA SER A 176 -0.27 3.22 -2.77
C SER A 176 1.22 3.45 -2.51
N LYS A 177 1.67 3.53 -1.26
CA LYS A 177 3.09 3.54 -0.90
C LYS A 177 3.88 2.36 -1.49
N GLY A 178 3.27 1.17 -1.60
CA GLY A 178 3.90 0.05 -2.32
C GLY A 178 4.04 0.31 -3.83
N GLY A 179 3.12 1.06 -4.43
CA GLY A 179 3.27 1.50 -5.82
C GLY A 179 4.38 2.54 -5.98
N GLN A 180 4.59 3.39 -4.97
CA GLN A 180 5.77 4.25 -4.91
C GLN A 180 7.04 3.42 -4.85
N THR A 181 7.09 2.37 -4.02
CA THR A 181 8.29 1.52 -3.90
C THR A 181 8.62 0.78 -5.20
N VAL A 182 7.62 0.45 -6.03
CA VAL A 182 7.83 -0.03 -7.41
C VAL A 182 8.57 1.00 -8.27
N ALA A 183 8.11 2.26 -8.27
CA ALA A 183 8.76 3.33 -9.03
C ALA A 183 10.19 3.59 -8.52
N PHE A 184 10.36 3.62 -7.20
CA PHE A 184 11.65 3.82 -6.54
C PHE A 184 12.64 2.70 -6.87
N HIS A 185 12.21 1.44 -6.76
CA HIS A 185 13.04 0.30 -7.13
C HIS A 185 13.52 0.42 -8.59
N ARG A 186 12.60 0.76 -9.51
CA ARG A 186 12.93 0.90 -10.94
C ARG A 186 13.88 2.07 -11.22
N ARG A 187 13.83 3.16 -10.45
CA ARG A 187 14.77 4.29 -10.57
C ARG A 187 16.23 3.86 -10.37
N PHE A 188 16.49 2.95 -9.44
CA PHE A 188 17.83 2.45 -9.14
C PHE A 188 18.17 1.17 -9.94
N TYR A 189 17.16 0.39 -10.31
CA TYR A 189 17.30 -0.90 -10.98
C TYR A 189 16.40 -0.99 -12.25
N PRO A 190 16.70 -0.20 -13.30
CA PRO A 190 15.82 0.01 -14.46
C PRO A 190 15.71 -1.18 -15.42
N ASP A 191 16.46 -2.25 -15.22
CA ASP A 191 16.39 -3.48 -16.03
C ASP A 191 16.09 -4.73 -15.19
N GLU A 192 15.78 -4.56 -13.90
CA GLU A 192 15.62 -5.70 -13.00
C GLU A 192 14.30 -6.46 -13.19
N VAL A 193 13.28 -5.85 -13.77
CA VAL A 193 11.99 -6.50 -14.05
C VAL A 193 11.53 -6.20 -15.47
N ASP A 194 10.72 -7.11 -16.01
CA ASP A 194 10.19 -7.03 -17.38
C ASP A 194 8.94 -6.14 -17.48
N ALA A 195 8.22 -5.91 -16.38
CA ALA A 195 7.09 -4.97 -16.31
C ALA A 195 6.88 -4.43 -14.89
N SER A 196 6.29 -3.24 -14.78
CA SER A 196 5.96 -2.62 -13.49
C SER A 196 4.54 -2.05 -13.47
N ILE A 197 3.78 -2.38 -12.43
CA ILE A 197 2.38 -1.96 -12.26
C ILE A 197 2.17 -1.31 -10.88
N PRO A 198 2.50 -0.01 -10.75
CA PRO A 198 2.13 0.77 -9.58
C PRO A 198 0.63 1.13 -9.60
N TYR A 199 -0.11 0.65 -8.59
CA TYR A 199 -1.51 0.99 -8.37
C TYR A 199 -1.64 2.17 -7.42
N VAL A 200 -2.43 3.18 -7.80
CA VAL A 200 -2.83 4.35 -7.01
C VAL A 200 -1.65 4.99 -6.27
N ALA A 201 -0.50 5.07 -6.95
CA ALA A 201 0.78 5.47 -6.37
C ALA A 201 0.99 6.98 -6.49
N PRO A 202 0.96 7.75 -5.38
CA PRO A 202 1.21 9.18 -5.45
C PRO A 202 2.70 9.46 -5.69
N ILE A 203 3.04 10.21 -6.74
CA ILE A 203 4.41 10.65 -7.01
C ILE A 203 4.47 12.16 -6.77
N ASN A 204 4.67 12.52 -5.50
CA ASN A 204 4.76 13.92 -5.07
C ASN A 204 6.03 14.58 -5.66
N ALA A 205 6.06 15.92 -5.62
CA ALA A 205 7.20 16.72 -6.07
C ALA A 205 7.86 17.55 -4.95
N ALA A 206 7.27 17.57 -3.75
CA ALA A 206 7.72 18.37 -2.63
C ALA A 206 7.27 17.76 -1.29
N ARG A 207 7.80 18.29 -0.18
CA ARG A 207 7.37 17.93 1.19
C ARG A 207 5.87 18.08 1.37
N GLU A 208 5.31 19.18 0.86
CA GLU A 208 3.87 19.40 0.71
C GLU A 208 3.58 19.75 -0.75
N ASP A 209 2.84 18.88 -1.45
CA ASP A 209 2.54 19.05 -2.86
C ASP A 209 1.22 19.80 -3.05
N LYS A 210 1.30 21.04 -3.56
CA LYS A 210 0.12 21.91 -3.76
C LYS A 210 -0.91 21.33 -4.72
N ARG A 211 -0.53 20.37 -5.57
CA ARG A 211 -1.47 19.68 -6.46
C ARG A 211 -2.59 19.00 -5.67
N LEU A 212 -2.32 18.52 -4.46
CA LEU A 212 -3.33 17.88 -3.60
C LEU A 212 -4.45 18.87 -3.23
N ILE A 213 -4.09 20.08 -2.81
CA ILE A 213 -5.07 21.14 -2.49
C ILE A 213 -5.86 21.53 -3.74
N SER A 214 -5.16 21.80 -4.85
CA SER A 214 -5.83 22.20 -6.11
C SER A 214 -6.74 21.10 -6.67
N PHE A 215 -6.42 19.83 -6.42
CA PHE A 215 -7.26 18.70 -6.82
C PHE A 215 -8.54 18.63 -5.98
N LEU A 216 -8.45 18.78 -4.66
CA LEU A 216 -9.63 18.78 -3.79
C LEU A 216 -10.60 19.91 -4.14
N ASP A 217 -10.10 21.07 -4.58
CA ASP A 217 -10.94 22.18 -5.07
C ASP A 217 -11.72 21.87 -6.37
N GLN A 218 -11.35 20.81 -7.10
CA GLN A 218 -11.83 20.53 -8.47
C GLN A 218 -12.39 19.12 -8.67
N VAL A 219 -12.11 18.17 -7.78
CA VAL A 219 -12.50 16.76 -7.89
C VAL A 219 -14.02 16.58 -7.89
N GLY A 220 -14.51 15.64 -8.69
CA GLY A 220 -15.94 15.35 -8.81
C GLY A 220 -16.78 16.56 -9.26
N SER A 221 -18.07 16.55 -8.92
CA SER A 221 -18.98 17.67 -9.21
C SER A 221 -18.85 18.79 -8.17
N GLU A 222 -19.14 20.03 -8.58
CA GLU A 222 -19.23 21.17 -7.67
C GLU A 222 -20.27 20.95 -6.56
N GLU A 223 -21.42 20.36 -6.92
CA GLU A 223 -22.48 19.97 -5.97
C GLU A 223 -21.94 19.01 -4.90
N CYS A 224 -21.17 18.00 -5.31
CA CYS A 224 -20.66 17.04 -4.35
C CYS A 224 -19.60 17.66 -3.41
N ARG A 225 -18.72 18.52 -3.93
CA ARG A 225 -17.79 19.28 -3.08
C ARG A 225 -18.53 20.20 -2.11
N ALA A 226 -19.64 20.80 -2.53
CA ALA A 226 -20.49 21.60 -1.65
C ALA A 226 -21.11 20.74 -0.53
N ASN A 227 -21.58 19.53 -0.83
CA ASN A 227 -22.12 18.61 0.17
C ASN A 227 -21.05 18.15 1.19
N VAL A 228 -19.82 17.90 0.75
CA VAL A 228 -18.69 17.57 1.65
C VAL A 228 -18.41 18.73 2.61
N LEU A 229 -18.36 19.96 2.08
CA LEU A 229 -18.16 21.15 2.92
C LEU A 229 -19.35 21.41 3.86
N GLU A 230 -20.58 21.18 3.40
CA GLU A 230 -21.77 21.28 4.24
C GLU A 230 -21.71 20.26 5.38
N PHE A 231 -21.36 19.01 5.11
CA PHE A 231 -21.16 17.99 6.13
C PHE A 231 -20.14 18.44 7.19
N GLN A 232 -18.96 18.92 6.79
CA GLN A 232 -17.94 19.39 7.72
C GLN A 232 -18.45 20.54 8.60
N ARG A 233 -19.19 21.50 8.01
CA ARG A 233 -19.81 22.60 8.75
C ARG A 233 -20.93 22.13 9.67
N ALA A 234 -21.73 21.15 9.25
CA ALA A 234 -22.81 20.59 10.03
C ALA A 234 -22.29 19.92 11.30
N VAL A 235 -21.21 19.11 11.18
CA VAL A 235 -20.52 18.51 12.33
C VAL A 235 -20.05 19.58 13.33
N LEU A 236 -19.53 20.71 12.85
CA LEU A 236 -19.00 21.78 13.71
C LEU A 236 -20.07 22.78 14.21
N SER A 237 -21.30 22.74 13.69
CA SER A 237 -22.34 23.73 13.99
C SER A 237 -22.82 23.69 15.45
N ASP A 238 -23.04 22.48 15.99
CA ASP A 238 -23.23 22.23 17.42
C ASP A 238 -21.97 21.57 17.98
N TYR A 239 -20.90 22.36 18.02
CA TYR A 239 -19.55 21.91 18.37
C TYR A 239 -19.54 21.12 19.68
N ASP A 240 -20.21 21.60 20.73
CA ASP A 240 -20.12 20.98 22.06
C ASP A 240 -20.83 19.63 22.10
N ALA A 241 -22.00 19.49 21.45
CA ALA A 241 -22.69 18.22 21.34
C ALA A 241 -21.91 17.22 20.46
N ALA A 242 -21.41 17.66 19.31
CA ALA A 242 -20.64 16.82 18.39
C ALA A 242 -19.32 16.34 19.02
N PHE A 243 -18.60 17.25 19.69
CA PHE A 243 -17.37 16.92 20.41
C PHE A 243 -17.62 15.92 21.54
N GLU A 244 -18.70 16.08 22.32
CA GLU A 244 -19.03 15.15 23.40
C GLU A 244 -19.33 13.74 22.87
N LEU A 245 -20.06 13.64 21.75
CA LEU A 245 -20.32 12.34 21.13
C LEU A 245 -19.05 11.74 20.51
N PHE A 246 -18.22 12.55 19.84
CA PHE A 246 -16.92 12.14 19.33
C PHE A 246 -16.04 11.59 20.46
N ARG A 247 -16.02 12.26 21.61
CA ARG A 247 -15.32 11.82 22.82
C ARG A 247 -15.84 10.47 23.30
N GLN A 248 -17.15 10.31 23.43
CA GLN A 248 -17.76 9.06 23.91
C GLN A 248 -17.43 7.89 22.98
N LYS A 249 -17.55 8.07 21.66
CA LYS A 249 -17.19 7.05 20.67
C LYS A 249 -15.69 6.75 20.64
N SER A 250 -14.84 7.76 20.80
CA SER A 250 -13.39 7.57 20.90
C SER A 250 -13.02 6.74 22.13
N ILE A 251 -13.64 7.02 23.29
CA ILE A 251 -13.43 6.25 24.53
C ILE A 251 -13.90 4.80 24.35
N SER A 252 -15.08 4.58 23.75
CA SER A 252 -15.59 3.21 23.53
C SER A 252 -14.71 2.40 22.56
N ARG A 253 -14.00 3.06 21.65
CA ARG A 253 -12.99 2.46 20.75
C ARG A 253 -11.58 2.41 21.34
N SER A 254 -11.39 2.87 22.59
CA SER A 254 -10.07 2.99 23.24
C SER A 254 -9.06 3.86 22.45
N TYR A 255 -9.54 4.86 21.72
CA TYR A 255 -8.66 5.79 21.01
C TYR A 255 -7.96 6.75 21.97
N VAL A 256 -6.68 6.99 21.71
CA VAL A 256 -5.82 7.90 22.45
C VAL A 256 -5.25 8.91 21.46
N PHE A 257 -5.48 10.19 21.70
CA PHE A 257 -5.03 11.26 20.80
C PHE A 257 -3.87 12.04 21.41
N PRO A 258 -2.63 11.90 20.92
CA PRO A 258 -1.46 12.59 21.50
C PRO A 258 -1.59 14.12 21.54
N MET A 259 -2.23 14.69 20.51
CA MET A 259 -2.52 16.13 20.40
C MET A 259 -3.68 16.60 21.30
N GLY A 260 -4.35 15.70 22.01
CA GLY A 260 -5.55 16.01 22.78
C GLY A 260 -6.83 15.92 21.94
N MET A 261 -7.94 15.63 22.63
CA MET A 261 -9.18 15.19 22.00
C MET A 261 -9.87 16.26 21.16
N LYS A 262 -9.83 17.54 21.57
CA LYS A 262 -10.44 18.64 20.80
C LYS A 262 -9.73 18.86 19.47
N ARG A 263 -8.39 18.87 19.50
CA ARG A 263 -7.56 18.94 18.30
C ARG A 263 -7.79 17.75 17.38
N ALA A 264 -7.88 16.55 17.93
CA ALA A 264 -8.20 15.36 17.14
C ALA A 264 -9.58 15.43 16.49
N PHE A 265 -10.59 15.97 17.18
CA PHE A 265 -11.92 16.18 16.62
C PHE A 265 -11.88 17.10 15.40
N GLU A 266 -11.27 18.28 15.50
CA GLU A 266 -11.16 19.20 14.36
C GLU A 266 -10.30 18.65 13.22
N LEU A 267 -9.19 17.97 13.53
CA LEU A 267 -8.39 17.26 12.54
C LEU A 267 -9.19 16.19 11.81
N SER A 268 -10.05 15.44 12.53
CA SER A 268 -10.91 14.42 11.93
C SER A 268 -11.95 15.02 10.98
N VAL A 269 -12.47 16.21 11.31
CA VAL A 269 -13.40 16.93 10.42
C VAL A 269 -12.67 17.41 9.15
N MET A 270 -11.46 17.94 9.28
CA MET A 270 -10.67 18.37 8.11
C MET A 270 -10.24 17.18 7.23
N GLU A 271 -9.79 16.08 7.85
CA GLU A 271 -9.39 14.85 7.14
C GLU A 271 -10.56 14.18 6.40
N PHE A 272 -11.80 14.41 6.82
CA PHE A 272 -12.96 13.82 6.17
C PHE A 272 -12.99 14.04 4.66
N GLU A 273 -12.68 15.25 4.17
CA GLU A 273 -12.69 15.54 2.74
C GLU A 273 -11.70 14.64 1.99
N PHE A 274 -10.46 14.56 2.48
CA PHE A 274 -9.42 13.74 1.87
C PHE A 274 -9.81 12.26 1.87
N ALA A 275 -10.21 11.74 3.04
CA ALA A 275 -10.61 10.35 3.22
C ALA A 275 -11.86 9.98 2.39
N TYR A 276 -12.83 10.91 2.28
CA TYR A 276 -14.03 10.71 1.48
C TYR A 276 -13.69 10.49 0.01
N TRP A 277 -12.91 11.38 -0.60
CA TRP A 277 -12.48 11.24 -1.99
C TRP A 277 -11.57 10.02 -2.20
N GLN A 278 -10.61 9.80 -1.30
CA GLN A 278 -9.71 8.65 -1.34
C GLN A 278 -10.49 7.32 -1.35
N TRP A 279 -11.45 7.12 -0.44
CA TRP A 279 -12.05 5.80 -0.26
C TRP A 279 -13.34 5.61 -1.07
N SER A 280 -14.18 6.64 -1.17
CA SER A 280 -15.46 6.55 -1.87
C SER A 280 -15.41 7.01 -3.33
N GLY A 281 -14.44 7.85 -3.72
CA GLY A 281 -14.41 8.45 -5.05
C GLY A 281 -15.61 9.36 -5.36
N GLY A 282 -16.30 9.86 -4.33
CA GLY A 282 -17.53 10.67 -4.48
C GLY A 282 -18.83 9.85 -4.52
N GLU A 283 -18.77 8.55 -4.23
CA GLU A 283 -19.97 7.73 -4.11
C GLU A 283 -20.87 8.20 -2.95
N ALA A 284 -22.18 8.00 -3.12
CA ALA A 284 -23.21 8.36 -2.14
C ALA A 284 -23.18 9.82 -1.67
N CYS A 285 -22.72 10.74 -2.52
CA CYS A 285 -22.58 12.15 -2.15
C CYS A 285 -23.89 12.83 -1.72
N ASP A 286 -24.99 12.52 -2.41
CA ASP A 286 -26.33 13.03 -2.09
C ASP A 286 -26.89 12.46 -0.77
N SER A 287 -26.21 11.45 -0.20
CA SER A 287 -26.57 10.81 1.07
C SER A 287 -25.66 11.23 2.23
N LEU A 288 -24.73 12.16 2.00
CA LEU A 288 -23.94 12.74 3.08
C LEU A 288 -24.89 13.49 4.05
N PRO A 289 -24.79 13.24 5.37
CA PRO A 289 -25.61 13.97 6.32
C PRO A 289 -25.24 15.46 6.31
N GLY A 290 -26.22 16.34 6.47
CA GLY A 290 -26.06 17.78 6.37
C GLY A 290 -26.69 18.54 7.53
N ILE A 291 -26.95 19.82 7.31
CA ILE A 291 -27.61 20.66 8.31
C ILE A 291 -29.07 20.19 8.48
N GLY A 292 -29.40 19.70 9.67
CA GLY A 292 -30.74 19.15 9.99
C GLY A 292 -30.75 17.65 10.29
N ASN A 293 -29.66 16.94 9.97
CA ASN A 293 -29.41 15.61 10.51
C ASN A 293 -29.06 15.67 12.00
N SER A 294 -29.21 14.54 12.68
CA SER A 294 -28.83 14.46 14.10
C SER A 294 -27.32 14.52 14.28
N THR A 295 -26.86 15.04 15.43
CA THR A 295 -25.44 15.01 15.82
C THR A 295 -24.89 13.58 15.80
N GLU A 296 -25.71 12.58 16.10
CA GLU A 296 -25.32 11.17 16.05
C GLU A 296 -24.98 10.72 14.63
N GLU A 297 -25.85 10.99 13.66
CA GLU A 297 -25.61 10.67 12.25
C GLU A 297 -24.35 11.35 11.71
N LEU A 298 -24.14 12.61 12.05
CA LEU A 298 -22.97 13.40 11.62
C LEU A 298 -21.66 12.82 12.17
N VAL A 299 -21.60 12.54 13.47
CA VAL A 299 -20.40 11.97 14.09
C VAL A 299 -20.19 10.52 13.64
N ASP A 300 -21.24 9.72 13.45
CA ASP A 300 -21.10 8.36 12.93
C ASP A 300 -20.49 8.32 11.52
N ALA A 301 -20.84 9.25 10.66
CA ALA A 301 -20.24 9.37 9.33
C ALA A 301 -18.73 9.64 9.39
N LEU A 302 -18.24 10.47 10.33
CA LEU A 302 -16.80 10.66 10.54
C LEU A 302 -16.08 9.34 10.89
N PHE A 303 -16.64 8.56 11.82
CA PHE A 303 -16.05 7.28 12.22
C PHE A 303 -16.20 6.19 11.14
N ALA A 304 -17.20 6.30 10.27
CA ALA A 304 -17.43 5.34 9.20
C ALA A 304 -16.40 5.44 8.07
N ILE A 305 -15.91 6.65 7.75
CA ILE A 305 -14.82 6.88 6.79
C ILE A 305 -13.43 6.74 7.43
N ASP A 306 -13.37 6.36 8.70
CA ASP A 306 -12.16 6.14 9.49
C ASP A 306 -11.26 7.37 9.73
N ALA A 307 -11.78 8.59 9.52
CA ALA A 307 -11.01 9.82 9.72
C ALA A 307 -10.41 9.98 11.15
N PRO A 308 -11.12 9.63 12.25
CA PRO A 308 -10.54 9.73 13.59
C PRO A 308 -9.39 8.74 13.85
N SER A 309 -9.41 7.58 13.22
CA SER A 309 -8.39 6.54 13.40
C SER A 309 -7.01 7.02 12.95
N PHE A 310 -6.96 7.89 11.95
CA PHE A 310 -5.71 8.45 11.42
C PHE A 310 -4.89 9.23 12.47
N PHE A 311 -5.56 9.79 13.48
CA PHE A 311 -4.93 10.56 14.57
C PHE A 311 -4.80 9.76 15.88
N ASN A 312 -5.25 8.51 15.90
CA ASN A 312 -5.13 7.64 17.06
C ASN A 312 -3.67 7.22 17.26
N LYS A 313 -3.18 7.28 18.50
CA LYS A 313 -1.80 6.98 18.89
C LYS A 313 -1.32 5.64 18.34
N LYS A 314 -2.15 4.60 18.42
CA LYS A 314 -1.78 3.25 17.96
C LYS A 314 -1.48 3.23 16.46
N ASP A 315 -2.33 3.88 15.67
CA ASP A 315 -2.18 3.96 14.22
C ASP A 315 -1.02 4.88 13.85
N MET A 316 -0.87 6.00 14.57
CA MET A 316 0.29 6.88 14.43
C MET A 316 1.62 6.16 14.71
N GLU A 317 1.70 5.34 15.76
CA GLU A 317 2.88 4.53 16.08
C GLU A 317 3.16 3.47 15.01
N TYR A 318 2.11 2.82 14.50
CA TYR A 318 2.24 1.84 13.42
C TYR A 318 2.73 2.48 12.12
N PHE A 319 2.19 3.63 11.74
CA PHE A 319 2.55 4.36 10.52
C PHE A 319 3.73 5.32 10.69
N PHE A 320 4.32 5.42 11.88
CA PHE A 320 5.45 6.32 12.12
C PHE A 320 6.61 6.18 11.13
N PRO A 321 7.04 4.97 10.71
CA PRO A 321 8.09 4.86 9.70
C PRO A 321 7.66 5.51 8.37
N PHE A 322 6.38 5.43 8.00
CA PHE A 322 5.87 6.14 6.82
C PHE A 322 5.90 7.65 7.03
N PHE A 323 5.42 8.17 8.16
CA PHE A 323 5.44 9.61 8.42
C PHE A 323 6.86 10.17 8.40
N TYR A 324 7.82 9.46 9.01
CA TYR A 324 9.23 9.82 8.92
C TYR A 324 9.67 9.92 7.46
N GLN A 325 9.44 8.87 6.67
CA GLN A 325 9.84 8.85 5.26
C GLN A 325 9.12 9.91 4.43
N ALA A 326 7.86 10.21 4.72
CA ALA A 326 7.07 11.26 4.08
C ALA A 326 7.72 12.62 4.27
N TYR A 327 8.14 12.95 5.49
CA TYR A 327 8.79 14.23 5.76
C TYR A 327 10.30 14.23 5.50
N ALA A 328 10.91 13.07 5.26
CA ALA A 328 12.30 12.94 4.84
C ALA A 328 12.46 13.00 3.31
N GLU A 329 11.57 12.36 2.54
CA GLU A 329 11.79 12.18 1.10
C GLU A 329 10.53 12.19 0.23
N ILE A 330 9.39 11.62 0.68
CA ILE A 330 8.28 11.29 -0.24
C ILE A 330 7.07 12.25 -0.21
N GLY A 331 7.05 13.20 0.72
CA GLY A 331 6.01 14.23 0.88
C GLY A 331 4.70 13.74 1.49
N MET A 332 3.93 14.69 2.06
CA MET A 332 2.63 14.51 2.70
C MET A 332 1.74 15.76 2.47
N TYR A 333 0.43 15.67 2.71
CA TYR A 333 -0.46 16.83 2.69
C TYR A 333 -0.69 17.42 4.09
N GLY A 334 -1.09 18.69 4.14
CA GLY A 334 -1.65 19.36 5.32
C GLY A 334 -3.11 19.78 5.09
N TYR A 335 -3.67 20.58 6.00
CA TYR A 335 -5.06 21.03 5.93
C TYR A 335 -5.19 22.54 5.82
N SER A 336 -6.00 22.99 4.86
CA SER A 336 -6.49 24.36 4.84
C SER A 336 -7.63 24.53 5.84
N VAL A 337 -7.63 25.65 6.56
CA VAL A 337 -8.68 25.99 7.52
C VAL A 337 -9.68 27.01 6.98
N ASP A 338 -9.42 27.60 5.80
CA ASP A 338 -10.11 28.82 5.36
C ASP A 338 -11.63 28.62 5.19
N SER A 339 -12.05 27.47 4.66
CA SER A 339 -13.47 27.14 4.44
C SER A 339 -14.24 26.85 5.75
N LEU A 340 -13.52 26.55 6.84
CA LEU A 340 -14.03 26.15 8.15
C LEU A 340 -13.68 27.14 9.28
N LYS A 341 -12.90 28.20 9.02
CA LYS A 341 -12.27 29.07 10.03
C LYS A 341 -13.20 29.62 11.12
N ASN A 342 -14.46 29.89 10.79
CA ASN A 342 -15.45 30.40 11.75
C ASN A 342 -16.16 29.31 12.59
N HIS A 343 -15.88 28.04 12.30
CA HIS A 343 -16.45 26.87 12.98
C HIS A 343 -15.41 26.15 13.85
N LEU A 344 -14.12 26.37 13.60
CA LEU A 344 -13.01 25.79 14.34
C LEU A 344 -12.70 26.62 15.61
N ARG A 345 -12.33 25.95 16.70
CA ARG A 345 -11.93 26.50 18.00
C ARG A 345 -10.45 26.24 18.32
N GLU A 346 -9.85 25.18 17.78
CA GLU A 346 -8.45 24.79 18.06
C GLU A 346 -7.47 25.22 16.95
N TYR A 347 -7.90 25.22 15.68
CA TYR A 347 -7.08 25.62 14.53
C TYR A 347 -7.60 26.88 13.83
N ASN A 348 -6.75 27.90 13.73
CA ASN A 348 -7.09 29.20 13.11
C ASN A 348 -6.20 29.58 11.91
N THR A 349 -5.23 28.72 11.59
CA THR A 349 -4.25 28.85 10.49
C THR A 349 -4.01 27.47 9.88
N TYR A 350 -3.39 27.44 8.69
CA TYR A 350 -3.04 26.20 7.98
C TYR A 350 -2.35 25.19 8.89
N VAL A 351 -2.75 23.92 8.78
CA VAL A 351 -2.22 22.83 9.59
C VAL A 351 -1.19 22.05 8.79
N ASP A 352 0.09 22.27 9.11
CA ASP A 352 1.19 21.41 8.65
C ASP A 352 1.18 20.12 9.49
N ASN A 353 0.86 19.01 8.85
CA ASN A 353 0.76 17.70 9.48
C ASN A 353 2.10 17.17 10.01
N TYR A 354 3.23 17.81 9.69
CA TYR A 354 4.52 17.52 10.32
C TYR A 354 4.39 17.58 11.85
N ASN A 355 3.77 18.64 12.36
CA ASN A 355 3.61 18.86 13.80
C ASN A 355 2.57 17.91 14.44
N THR A 356 1.76 17.24 13.62
CA THR A 356 0.79 16.24 14.08
C THR A 356 1.46 14.87 14.23
N PHE A 357 2.30 14.48 13.27
CA PHE A 357 2.82 13.10 13.17
C PHE A 357 4.26 12.92 13.61
N ILE A 358 5.06 13.99 13.61
CA ILE A 358 6.47 13.95 14.03
C ILE A 358 6.59 14.46 15.47
N PRO A 359 7.10 13.63 16.41
CA PRO A 359 7.41 14.07 17.76
C PRO A 359 8.37 15.26 17.79
N GLU A 360 8.14 16.21 18.72
CA GLU A 360 8.93 17.44 18.84
C GLU A 360 10.44 17.22 19.03
N ASN A 361 10.85 16.05 19.51
CA ASN A 361 12.26 15.70 19.72
C ASN A 361 12.93 15.10 18.48
N ILE A 362 12.24 15.03 17.34
CA ILE A 362 12.76 14.54 16.06
C ILE A 362 12.68 15.67 15.04
N ASP A 363 13.85 16.04 14.51
CA ASP A 363 13.95 17.00 13.41
C ASP A 363 14.29 16.25 12.12
N ILE A 364 13.46 16.43 11.09
CA ILE A 364 13.60 15.75 9.80
C ILE A 364 13.87 16.80 8.73
N ILE A 365 15.01 16.64 8.06
CA ILE A 365 15.38 17.48 6.92
C ILE A 365 14.89 16.80 5.64
N PHE A 366 13.98 17.46 4.93
CA PHE A 366 13.44 16.95 3.68
C PHE A 366 14.49 17.01 2.55
N ASN A 367 14.82 15.85 1.97
CA ASN A 367 15.67 15.74 0.80
C ASN A 367 14.86 15.99 -0.49
N GLN A 368 14.97 17.21 -1.03
CA GLN A 368 14.26 17.59 -2.25
C GLN A 368 14.74 16.84 -3.51
N SER A 369 15.98 16.34 -3.55
CA SER A 369 16.48 15.68 -4.77
C SER A 369 15.89 14.29 -4.95
N ALA A 370 15.52 13.60 -3.87
CA ALA A 370 15.07 12.21 -3.91
C ALA A 370 13.87 12.01 -4.86
N LEU A 371 12.80 12.78 -4.67
CA LEU A 371 11.63 12.73 -5.55
C LEU A 371 11.88 13.38 -6.92
N ALA A 372 12.70 14.42 -7.00
CA ALA A 372 13.02 15.05 -8.29
C ALA A 372 13.70 14.05 -9.23
N GLU A 373 14.65 13.27 -8.71
CA GLU A 373 15.35 12.22 -9.46
C GLU A 373 14.43 11.05 -9.85
N VAL A 374 13.47 10.68 -9.01
CA VAL A 374 12.46 9.66 -9.36
C VAL A 374 11.58 10.17 -10.49
N ASN A 375 11.04 11.40 -10.38
CA ASN A 375 10.20 12.00 -11.41
C ASN A 375 10.93 12.11 -12.76
N GLU A 376 12.19 12.56 -12.73
CA GLU A 376 13.03 12.68 -13.93
C GLU A 376 13.22 11.32 -14.61
N TYR A 377 13.54 10.28 -13.85
CA TYR A 377 13.65 8.93 -14.39
C TYR A 377 12.34 8.42 -15.01
N LEU A 378 11.22 8.58 -14.30
CA LEU A 378 9.93 8.11 -14.79
C LEU A 378 9.52 8.79 -16.10
N SER A 379 9.96 10.03 -16.35
CA SER A 379 9.67 10.78 -17.58
C SER A 379 10.14 10.10 -18.88
N GLY A 380 11.14 9.21 -18.78
CA GLY A 380 11.67 8.41 -19.89
C GLY A 380 11.61 6.91 -19.64
N ALA A 381 10.89 6.45 -18.61
CA ALA A 381 10.91 5.05 -18.22
C ALA A 381 9.91 4.20 -19.03
N ASP A 382 10.39 3.07 -19.56
CA ASP A 382 9.59 2.07 -20.26
C ASP A 382 9.06 0.97 -19.34
N ARG A 383 8.03 0.27 -19.86
CA ARG A 383 7.41 -0.93 -19.30
C ARG A 383 6.66 -0.70 -17.99
N PHE A 384 6.03 0.46 -17.86
CA PHE A 384 5.11 0.78 -16.77
C PHE A 384 3.65 0.80 -17.22
N ILE A 385 2.78 0.33 -16.33
CA ILE A 385 1.33 0.51 -16.39
C ILE A 385 0.91 1.17 -15.08
N PHE A 386 0.75 2.49 -15.09
CA PHE A 386 0.23 3.23 -13.94
C PHE A 386 -1.29 3.15 -13.94
N ILE A 387 -1.87 2.83 -12.78
CA ILE A 387 -3.32 2.67 -12.62
C ILE A 387 -3.80 3.59 -11.49
N TYR A 388 -4.77 4.46 -11.77
CA TYR A 388 -5.28 5.46 -10.83
C TYR A 388 -6.80 5.50 -10.81
N GLY A 389 -7.39 5.86 -9.68
CA GLY A 389 -8.80 6.27 -9.62
C GLY A 389 -8.92 7.76 -9.97
N GLU A 390 -9.82 8.14 -10.87
CA GLU A 390 -9.99 9.54 -11.28
C GLU A 390 -10.28 10.48 -10.10
N ASN A 391 -11.04 10.01 -9.10
CA ASN A 391 -11.48 10.81 -7.95
C ASN A 391 -10.72 10.50 -6.66
N ASP A 392 -9.74 9.59 -6.69
CA ASP A 392 -8.86 9.34 -5.55
C ASP A 392 -8.06 10.61 -5.20
N ALA A 393 -8.10 11.05 -3.95
CA ALA A 393 -7.35 12.23 -3.50
C ALA A 393 -5.84 12.11 -3.82
N TRP A 394 -5.27 10.90 -3.76
CA TRP A 394 -3.86 10.67 -4.10
C TRP A 394 -3.57 10.73 -5.61
N SER A 395 -4.58 10.65 -6.48
CA SER A 395 -4.40 10.84 -7.92
C SER A 395 -4.04 12.27 -8.29
N ALA A 396 -4.17 13.23 -7.37
CA ALA A 396 -3.66 14.60 -7.52
C ALA A 396 -2.17 14.62 -7.91
N THR A 397 -1.39 13.66 -7.42
CA THR A 397 0.04 13.53 -7.71
C THR A 397 0.36 12.29 -8.54
N ALA A 398 -0.62 11.80 -9.30
CA ALA A 398 -0.43 10.72 -10.26
C ALA A 398 0.68 11.05 -11.26
N PHE A 399 1.51 10.05 -11.57
CA PHE A 399 2.46 10.16 -12.68
C PHE A 399 1.77 9.81 -14.01
N VAL A 400 1.86 10.73 -14.96
CA VAL A 400 1.30 10.56 -16.31
C VAL A 400 2.44 10.27 -17.28
N ALA A 401 2.51 9.02 -17.75
CA ALA A 401 3.53 8.60 -18.70
C ALA A 401 3.36 9.29 -20.06
N ASP A 402 4.48 9.72 -20.63
CA ASP A 402 4.51 10.19 -22.02
C ASP A 402 4.49 8.97 -22.95
N ASN A 403 3.31 8.63 -23.45
CA ASN A 403 3.08 7.47 -24.30
C ASN A 403 3.58 7.65 -25.75
N VAL A 404 4.17 8.81 -26.09
CA VAL A 404 4.85 9.06 -27.36
C VAL A 404 6.34 8.73 -27.22
N ARG A 405 6.95 9.15 -26.11
CA ARG A 405 8.39 8.94 -25.84
C ARG A 405 8.69 7.59 -25.21
N THR A 406 7.74 7.01 -24.50
CA THR A 406 7.88 5.72 -23.81
C THR A 406 6.80 4.76 -24.28
N ASN A 407 7.01 3.46 -24.07
CA ASN A 407 5.97 2.46 -24.27
C ASN A 407 5.05 2.29 -23.04
N SER A 408 5.28 3.05 -21.97
CA SER A 408 4.49 3.06 -20.74
C SER A 408 3.11 3.69 -20.95
N VAL A 409 2.17 3.39 -20.05
CA VAL A 409 0.81 3.92 -20.10
C VAL A 409 0.31 4.28 -18.70
N THR A 410 -0.51 5.33 -18.62
CA THR A 410 -1.26 5.70 -17.43
C THR A 410 -2.76 5.55 -17.71
N LEU A 411 -3.48 4.89 -16.82
CA LEU A 411 -4.91 4.62 -16.95
C LEU A 411 -5.66 5.13 -15.71
N PHE A 412 -6.68 5.95 -15.94
CA PHE A 412 -7.58 6.44 -14.90
C PHE A 412 -8.92 5.71 -14.97
N GLN A 413 -9.36 5.10 -13.87
CA GLN A 413 -10.74 4.62 -13.73
C GLN A 413 -11.65 5.82 -13.52
N LYS A 414 -12.56 6.07 -14.46
CA LYS A 414 -13.57 7.13 -14.33
C LYS A 414 -14.37 6.96 -13.05
N GLY A 415 -14.49 8.02 -12.25
CA GLY A 415 -15.12 8.01 -10.93
C GLY A 415 -14.47 7.08 -9.89
N GLY A 416 -13.33 6.48 -10.20
CA GLY A 416 -12.66 5.51 -9.32
C GLY A 416 -12.00 6.17 -8.12
N SER A 417 -11.89 5.42 -7.03
CA SER A 417 -11.21 5.80 -5.78
C SER A 417 -9.86 5.07 -5.62
N HIS A 418 -9.25 5.13 -4.44
CA HIS A 418 -8.03 4.40 -4.07
C HIS A 418 -8.20 2.86 -4.16
N MET A 419 -9.45 2.40 -4.30
CA MET A 419 -9.82 1.00 -4.53
C MET A 419 -9.64 0.53 -5.98
N THR A 420 -9.23 1.43 -6.89
CA THR A 420 -9.04 1.13 -8.32
C THR A 420 -7.99 0.06 -8.57
N ARG A 421 -8.33 -0.98 -9.33
CA ARG A 421 -7.51 -2.15 -9.70
C ARG A 421 -7.76 -2.53 -11.16
N ILE A 422 -6.96 -3.41 -11.77
CA ILE A 422 -7.21 -3.91 -13.14
C ILE A 422 -8.62 -4.47 -13.25
N ARG A 423 -9.08 -5.25 -12.25
CA ARG A 423 -10.42 -5.85 -12.25
C ARG A 423 -11.57 -4.83 -12.32
N THR A 424 -11.37 -3.59 -11.84
CA THR A 424 -12.39 -2.53 -11.82
C THR A 424 -12.31 -1.58 -13.01
N LEU A 425 -11.27 -1.70 -13.86
CA LEU A 425 -11.16 -0.92 -15.09
C LEU A 425 -12.16 -1.36 -16.15
N SER A 426 -12.43 -0.45 -17.09
CA SER A 426 -13.25 -0.75 -18.26
C SER A 426 -12.64 -1.86 -19.13
N GLY A 427 -13.48 -2.54 -19.92
CA GLY A 427 -13.02 -3.61 -20.81
C GLY A 427 -11.92 -3.16 -21.79
N ASP A 428 -11.99 -1.93 -22.30
CA ASP A 428 -10.97 -1.42 -23.22
C ASP A 428 -9.65 -1.10 -22.52
N GLN A 429 -9.70 -0.59 -21.29
CA GLN A 429 -8.50 -0.42 -20.46
C GLN A 429 -7.85 -1.77 -20.10
N LYS A 430 -8.65 -2.79 -19.75
CA LYS A 430 -8.15 -4.16 -19.52
C LYS A 430 -7.44 -4.71 -20.76
N LYS A 431 -8.01 -4.52 -21.96
CA LYS A 431 -7.37 -4.92 -23.23
C LYS A 431 -6.03 -4.24 -23.45
N ILE A 432 -5.93 -2.93 -23.17
CA ILE A 432 -4.65 -2.20 -23.26
C ILE A 432 -3.59 -2.85 -22.36
N ILE A 433 -3.94 -3.12 -21.11
CA ILE A 433 -3.04 -3.73 -20.11
C ILE A 433 -2.58 -5.10 -20.59
N TYR A 434 -3.51 -5.98 -20.94
CA TYR A 434 -3.20 -7.34 -21.38
C TYR A 434 -2.38 -7.37 -22.67
N GLN A 435 -2.63 -6.42 -23.58
CA GLN A 435 -1.79 -6.30 -24.78
C GLN A 435 -0.36 -5.88 -24.45
N LYS A 436 -0.17 -4.85 -23.61
CA LYS A 436 1.16 -4.42 -23.17
C LYS A 436 1.93 -5.55 -22.48
N LEU A 437 1.26 -6.28 -21.58
CA LEU A 437 1.87 -7.43 -20.92
C LEU A 437 2.23 -8.55 -21.90
N ARG A 438 1.39 -8.85 -22.90
CA ARG A 438 1.75 -9.79 -23.98
C ARG A 438 3.01 -9.35 -24.71
N ASP A 439 3.07 -8.08 -25.11
CA ASP A 439 4.15 -7.53 -25.92
C ASP A 439 5.49 -7.54 -25.15
N TRP A 440 5.48 -7.23 -23.86
CA TRP A 440 6.71 -7.16 -23.05
C TRP A 440 7.18 -8.52 -22.53
N LEU A 441 6.25 -9.38 -22.13
CA LEU A 441 6.58 -10.63 -21.46
C LEU A 441 6.74 -11.79 -22.44
N GLY A 442 6.04 -11.76 -23.58
CA GLY A 442 6.03 -12.87 -24.54
C GLY A 442 5.44 -14.15 -23.96
N VAL A 443 4.54 -14.04 -22.97
CA VAL A 443 3.87 -15.17 -22.31
C VAL A 443 2.37 -15.16 -22.60
N GLU A 444 1.73 -16.31 -22.41
CA GLU A 444 0.28 -16.44 -22.48
C GLU A 444 -0.38 -15.61 -21.35
N ILE A 445 -1.40 -14.82 -21.70
CA ILE A 445 -2.22 -14.06 -20.77
C ILE A 445 -3.61 -14.69 -20.73
N ARG A 446 -4.02 -15.16 -19.56
CA ARG A 446 -5.39 -15.65 -19.33
C ARG A 446 -6.28 -14.48 -18.97
N GLU A 447 -7.03 -13.99 -19.95
CA GLU A 447 -7.94 -12.88 -19.73
C GLU A 447 -9.06 -13.29 -18.77
N VAL A 448 -9.05 -12.73 -17.57
CA VAL A 448 -10.15 -12.85 -16.62
C VAL A 448 -11.11 -11.70 -16.94
N LEU A 449 -12.27 -12.05 -17.52
CA LEU A 449 -13.31 -11.09 -17.91
C LEU A 449 -13.95 -10.42 -16.69
#